data_AF-A0A8E2B314-F1
#
_entry.id   AF-A0A8E2B314-F1
#
_cell.length_a   1.000
_cell.length_b   1.000
_cell.length_c   1.000
_cell.angle_alpha   90.00
_cell.angle_beta   90.00
_cell.angle_gamma   90.00
#
_symmetry.space_group_name_H-M   'P 1'
#
loop_
_entity.id
_entity.type
_entity.pdbx_description
1 polymer ?
#
loop_
_entity_poly.entity_id
_entity_poly.type
_entity_poly.pdbx_seq_one_letter_code
_entity_poly.pdbx_strand_id
1 'polypeptide(L)'
;CTSVPALDEQLAAIRDSVCLPESDETWDTIAHAIQRLASLTRGSALVFGPYFITSIRTLSRPLTGAITSERSRLSGIAIDLVCVLSDVLADLFTPLIPLFLPTLLVLCSRTNKVFITRAKACIATIIQNTRSISILPYLLDAAKDKSSSLRLAAAEGALACLNSFNPPDFEKEPRAREVEGIIRAVATDANADVRKIGRQIFEAYKVLLPKRVERYVLLYTELDFAET
;
A
#
# COMPACT_ATOMS: atom_id res chain seq x y z
N CYS A 1 -8.33 -19.69 -17.83
CA CYS A 1 -7.26 -20.15 -18.73
C CYS A 1 -6.90 -21.59 -18.35
N THR A 2 -6.65 -22.50 -19.31
CA THR A 2 -6.47 -23.94 -19.02
C THR A 2 -5.01 -24.42 -19.11
N SER A 3 -4.08 -23.61 -19.60
CA SER A 3 -2.66 -23.95 -19.73
C SER A 3 -1.74 -22.72 -19.63
N VAL A 4 -0.45 -22.94 -19.35
CA VAL A 4 0.56 -21.87 -19.29
C VAL A 4 0.72 -21.15 -20.65
N PRO A 5 0.83 -21.84 -21.80
CA PRO A 5 0.95 -21.16 -23.10
C PRO A 5 -0.25 -20.24 -23.42
N ALA A 6 -1.46 -20.66 -23.06
CA ALA A 6 -2.66 -19.85 -23.27
C ALA A 6 -2.72 -18.64 -22.32
N LEU A 7 -2.10 -18.73 -21.14
CA LEU A 7 -1.94 -17.60 -20.23
C LEU A 7 -0.90 -16.62 -20.78
N ASP A 8 0.20 -17.13 -21.33
CA ASP A 8 1.26 -16.32 -21.94
C ASP A 8 0.78 -15.51 -23.13
N GLU A 9 0.01 -16.13 -24.01
CA GLU A 9 -0.59 -15.44 -25.15
C GLU A 9 -1.49 -14.27 -24.69
N GLN A 10 -2.33 -14.50 -23.68
CA GLN A 10 -3.18 -13.45 -23.12
C GLN A 10 -2.39 -12.34 -22.44
N LEU A 11 -1.35 -12.70 -21.67
CA LEU A 11 -0.48 -11.74 -20.99
C LEU A 11 0.37 -10.93 -21.99
N ALA A 12 0.83 -11.55 -23.08
CA ALA A 12 1.55 -10.88 -24.15
C ALA A 12 0.66 -9.83 -24.84
N ALA A 13 -0.57 -10.21 -25.22
CA ALA A 13 -1.51 -9.27 -25.81
C ALA A 13 -1.86 -8.09 -24.88
N ILE A 14 -1.99 -8.35 -23.57
CA ILE A 14 -2.17 -7.30 -22.55
C ILE A 14 -0.93 -6.42 -22.48
N ARG A 15 0.26 -7.02 -22.44
CA ARG A 15 1.55 -6.31 -22.33
C ARG A 15 1.73 -5.33 -23.48
N ASP A 16 1.45 -5.74 -24.71
CA ASP A 16 1.60 -4.88 -25.90
C ASP A 16 0.75 -3.61 -25.80
N SER A 17 -0.46 -3.74 -25.22
CA SER A 17 -1.37 -2.61 -25.03
C SER A 17 -1.02 -1.76 -23.81
N VAL A 18 -0.66 -2.38 -22.68
CA VAL A 18 -0.30 -1.68 -21.43
C VAL A 18 1.02 -0.92 -21.56
N CYS A 19 1.94 -1.38 -22.41
CA CYS A 19 3.23 -0.72 -22.62
C CYS A 19 3.18 0.45 -23.62
N LEU A 20 2.02 0.77 -24.20
CA LEU A 20 1.90 1.92 -25.10
C LEU A 20 2.25 3.22 -24.36
N PRO A 21 2.90 4.18 -25.03
CA PRO A 21 3.08 5.51 -24.46
C PRO A 21 1.72 6.17 -24.30
N GLU A 22 1.46 6.74 -23.11
CA GLU A 22 0.19 7.39 -22.82
C GLU A 22 0.03 8.69 -23.63
N SER A 23 -1.02 8.77 -24.44
CA SER A 23 -1.44 9.92 -25.24
C SER A 23 -2.96 10.02 -25.26
N ASP A 24 -3.52 11.06 -25.92
CA ASP A 24 -4.97 11.18 -26.10
C ASP A 24 -5.58 10.04 -26.93
N GLU A 25 -4.77 9.40 -27.77
CA GLU A 25 -5.19 8.29 -28.64
C GLU A 25 -5.05 6.92 -27.97
N THR A 26 -4.11 6.78 -27.01
CA THR A 26 -3.74 5.46 -26.47
C THR A 26 -4.24 5.20 -25.05
N TRP A 27 -4.59 6.25 -24.27
CA TRP A 27 -4.95 6.07 -22.85
C TRP A 27 -6.12 5.12 -22.63
N ASP A 28 -7.12 5.13 -23.53
CA ASP A 28 -8.29 4.28 -23.44
C ASP A 28 -7.95 2.83 -23.78
N THR A 29 -7.05 2.59 -24.74
CA THR A 29 -6.50 1.25 -25.04
C THR A 29 -5.73 0.68 -23.85
N ILE A 30 -4.89 1.50 -23.21
CA ILE A 30 -4.16 1.11 -21.98
C ILE A 30 -5.17 0.75 -20.88
N ALA A 31 -6.20 1.59 -20.67
CA ALA A 31 -7.23 1.35 -19.66
C ALA A 31 -7.97 0.03 -19.89
N HIS A 32 -8.41 -0.24 -21.11
CA HIS A 32 -9.08 -1.51 -21.46
C HIS A 32 -8.17 -2.71 -21.24
N ALA A 33 -6.88 -2.61 -21.55
CA ALA A 33 -5.92 -3.68 -21.31
C ALA A 33 -5.71 -3.97 -19.81
N ILE A 34 -5.69 -2.92 -18.96
CA ILE A 34 -5.64 -3.06 -17.51
C ILE A 34 -6.92 -3.73 -16.96
N GLN A 35 -8.10 -3.39 -17.49
CA GLN A 35 -9.36 -4.05 -17.11
C GLN A 35 -9.39 -5.53 -17.53
N ARG A 36 -8.83 -5.85 -18.71
CA ARG A 36 -8.64 -7.24 -19.15
C ARG A 36 -7.70 -7.98 -18.21
N LEU A 37 -6.61 -7.34 -17.77
CA LEU A 37 -5.72 -7.91 -16.77
C LEU A 37 -6.43 -8.18 -15.44
N ALA A 38 -7.27 -7.27 -14.96
CA ALA A 38 -8.06 -7.49 -13.75
C ALA A 38 -9.02 -8.68 -13.89
N SER A 39 -9.62 -8.85 -15.06
CA SER A 39 -10.49 -10.00 -15.35
C SER A 39 -9.69 -11.31 -15.41
N LEU A 40 -8.51 -11.28 -16.01
CA LEU A 40 -7.58 -12.41 -16.06
C LEU A 40 -7.10 -12.81 -14.67
N THR A 41 -6.80 -11.84 -13.80
CA THR A 41 -6.43 -12.07 -12.39
C THR A 41 -7.48 -12.93 -11.69
N ARG A 42 -8.76 -12.53 -11.75
CA ARG A 42 -9.85 -13.27 -11.08
C ARG A 42 -9.99 -14.71 -11.56
N GLY A 43 -9.75 -14.96 -12.85
CA GLY A 43 -9.95 -16.30 -13.44
C GLY A 43 -8.73 -17.21 -13.44
N SER A 44 -7.51 -16.68 -13.30
CA SER A 44 -6.28 -17.44 -13.55
C SER A 44 -5.16 -17.21 -12.53
N ALA A 45 -5.19 -16.15 -11.72
CA ALA A 45 -4.05 -15.80 -10.87
C ALA A 45 -3.67 -16.91 -9.88
N LEU A 46 -4.66 -17.49 -9.18
CA LEU A 46 -4.41 -18.56 -8.20
C LEU A 46 -3.98 -19.88 -8.84
N VAL A 47 -4.48 -20.18 -10.04
CA VAL A 47 -4.13 -21.41 -10.79
C VAL A 47 -2.66 -21.42 -11.17
N PHE A 48 -2.09 -20.26 -11.49
CA PHE A 48 -0.71 -20.11 -11.96
C PHE A 48 0.17 -19.31 -10.99
N GLY A 49 -0.21 -19.20 -9.71
CA GLY A 49 0.31 -18.28 -8.69
C GLY A 49 1.71 -17.69 -8.93
N PRO A 50 2.81 -18.46 -8.71
CA PRO A 50 4.18 -17.93 -8.86
C PRO A 50 4.50 -17.40 -10.26
N TYR A 51 3.99 -18.07 -11.30
CA TYR A 51 4.17 -17.67 -12.68
C TYR A 51 3.43 -16.36 -12.97
N PHE A 52 2.18 -16.27 -12.55
CA PHE A 52 1.35 -15.06 -12.69
C PHE A 52 1.99 -13.86 -12.00
N ILE A 53 2.49 -14.03 -10.76
CA ILE A 53 3.19 -12.97 -10.01
C ILE A 53 4.42 -12.51 -10.79
N THR A 54 5.21 -13.43 -11.34
CA THR A 54 6.39 -13.09 -12.16
C THR A 54 5.99 -12.22 -13.35
N SER A 55 4.91 -12.58 -14.05
CA SER A 55 4.40 -11.79 -15.16
C SER A 55 3.93 -10.39 -14.73
N ILE A 56 3.20 -10.26 -13.61
CA ILE A 56 2.80 -8.95 -13.07
C ILE A 56 4.02 -8.09 -12.74
N ARG A 57 5.10 -8.67 -12.19
CA ARG A 57 6.34 -7.93 -11.91
C ARG A 57 6.93 -7.30 -13.18
N THR A 58 6.87 -8.00 -14.32
CA THR A 58 7.35 -7.45 -15.60
C THR A 58 6.53 -6.25 -16.09
N LEU A 59 5.27 -6.12 -15.66
CA LEU A 59 4.36 -5.03 -15.98
C LEU A 59 4.36 -3.90 -14.94
N SER A 60 5.16 -4.00 -13.87
CA SER A 60 5.13 -3.03 -12.76
C SER A 60 5.35 -1.58 -13.20
N ARG A 61 6.29 -1.32 -14.11
CA ARG A 61 6.59 0.03 -14.61
C ARG A 61 5.42 0.68 -15.36
N PRO A 62 4.86 0.09 -16.43
CA PRO A 62 3.71 0.70 -17.10
C PRO A 62 2.47 0.78 -16.20
N LEU A 63 2.25 -0.19 -15.30
CA LEU A 63 1.14 -0.14 -14.35
C LEU A 63 1.26 1.00 -13.34
N THR A 64 2.46 1.23 -12.79
CA THR A 64 2.72 2.39 -11.90
C THR A 64 2.64 3.72 -12.64
N GLY A 65 3.02 3.75 -13.92
CA GLY A 65 2.74 4.86 -14.83
C GLY A 65 1.24 5.15 -14.91
N ALA A 66 0.42 4.14 -15.21
CA ALA A 66 -1.03 4.30 -15.29
C ALA A 66 -1.66 4.73 -13.95
N ILE A 67 -1.20 4.19 -12.81
CA ILE A 67 -1.63 4.61 -11.46
C ILE A 67 -1.41 6.12 -11.27
N THR A 68 -0.31 6.67 -11.77
CA THR A 68 0.05 8.09 -11.60
C THR A 68 -0.41 9.02 -12.72
N SER A 69 -1.17 8.50 -13.70
CA SER A 69 -1.75 9.28 -14.79
C SER A 69 -2.63 10.43 -14.27
N GLU A 70 -2.52 11.60 -14.90
CA GLU A 70 -3.44 12.73 -14.66
C GLU A 70 -4.86 12.45 -15.17
N ARG A 71 -5.03 11.46 -16.04
CA ARG A 71 -6.34 11.00 -16.52
C ARG A 71 -7.00 10.18 -15.41
N SER A 72 -7.88 10.82 -14.64
CA SER A 72 -8.53 10.21 -13.46
C SER A 72 -9.18 8.86 -13.73
N ARG A 73 -9.71 8.61 -14.94
CA ARG A 73 -10.29 7.31 -15.35
C ARG A 73 -9.21 6.23 -15.48
N LEU A 74 -8.10 6.51 -16.16
CA LEU A 74 -6.99 5.56 -16.31
C LEU A 74 -6.35 5.23 -14.96
N SER A 75 -6.05 6.25 -14.16
CA SER A 75 -5.53 6.07 -12.81
C SER A 75 -6.47 5.26 -11.92
N GLY A 76 -7.78 5.55 -11.95
CA GLY A 76 -8.78 4.78 -11.23
C GLY A 76 -8.77 3.29 -11.61
N ILE A 77 -8.78 2.99 -12.91
CA ILE A 77 -8.74 1.62 -13.42
C ILE A 77 -7.45 0.88 -13.00
N ALA A 78 -6.30 1.56 -13.00
CA ALA A 78 -5.04 0.98 -12.57
C ALA A 78 -4.99 0.72 -11.06
N ILE A 79 -5.55 1.61 -10.24
CA ILE A 79 -5.70 1.40 -8.79
C ILE A 79 -6.65 0.22 -8.51
N ASP A 80 -7.77 0.15 -9.23
CA ASP A 80 -8.74 -0.95 -9.10
C ASP A 80 -8.12 -2.31 -9.44
N LEU A 81 -7.21 -2.37 -10.42
CA LEU A 81 -6.43 -3.58 -10.69
C LEU A 81 -5.60 -4.01 -9.46
N VAL A 82 -4.96 -3.07 -8.75
CA VAL A 82 -4.15 -3.40 -7.56
C VAL A 82 -5.06 -3.93 -6.44
N CYS A 83 -6.24 -3.36 -6.24
CA CYS A 83 -7.25 -3.91 -5.32
C CYS A 83 -7.57 -5.37 -5.68
N VAL A 84 -7.88 -5.65 -6.95
CA VAL A 84 -8.18 -7.00 -7.44
C VAL A 84 -7.01 -7.96 -7.27
N LEU A 85 -5.78 -7.52 -7.56
CA LEU A 85 -4.58 -8.32 -7.33
C LEU A 85 -4.43 -8.68 -5.86
N SER A 86 -4.59 -7.70 -4.95
CA SER A 86 -4.45 -7.93 -3.51
C SER A 86 -5.53 -8.86 -2.96
N ASP A 87 -6.77 -8.72 -3.44
CA ASP A 87 -7.92 -9.53 -3.04
C ASP A 87 -7.79 -10.98 -3.50
N VAL A 88 -7.45 -11.20 -4.77
CA VAL A 88 -7.34 -12.55 -5.33
C VAL A 88 -6.10 -13.27 -4.84
N LEU A 89 -4.96 -12.59 -4.72
CA LEU A 89 -3.69 -13.23 -4.34
C LEU A 89 -3.50 -13.34 -2.82
N ALA A 90 -4.19 -12.52 -2.02
CA ALA A 90 -4.03 -12.45 -0.56
C ALA A 90 -2.53 -12.42 -0.18
N ASP A 91 -2.07 -13.35 0.66
CA ASP A 91 -0.67 -13.44 1.11
C ASP A 91 0.34 -13.54 -0.05
N LEU A 92 -0.05 -14.13 -1.19
CA LEU A 92 0.79 -14.23 -2.39
C LEU A 92 1.06 -12.87 -3.05
N PHE A 93 0.34 -11.81 -2.68
CA PHE A 93 0.60 -10.44 -3.13
C PHE A 93 1.86 -9.84 -2.49
N THR A 94 2.37 -10.41 -1.38
CA THR A 94 3.52 -9.86 -0.64
C THR A 94 4.72 -9.41 -1.51
N PRO A 95 5.15 -10.16 -2.55
CA PRO A 95 6.24 -9.75 -3.43
C PRO A 95 5.94 -8.52 -4.31
N LEU A 96 4.67 -8.13 -4.44
CA LEU A 96 4.20 -7.01 -5.25
C LEU A 96 4.06 -5.71 -4.44
N ILE A 97 4.02 -5.79 -3.10
CA ILE A 97 4.02 -4.63 -2.19
C ILE A 97 5.10 -3.59 -2.55
N PRO A 98 6.40 -3.95 -2.68
CA PRO A 98 7.45 -2.98 -3.00
C PRO A 98 7.25 -2.29 -4.36
N LEU A 99 6.44 -2.85 -5.26
CA LEU A 99 6.21 -2.33 -6.60
C LEU A 99 5.05 -1.33 -6.65
N PHE A 100 4.01 -1.52 -5.85
CA PHE A 100 2.78 -0.73 -5.93
C PHE A 100 2.54 0.19 -4.73
N LEU A 101 2.91 -0.25 -3.51
CA LEU A 101 2.62 0.51 -2.30
C LEU A 101 3.30 1.88 -2.28
N PRO A 102 4.59 2.05 -2.66
CA PRO A 102 5.21 3.37 -2.71
C PRO A 102 4.48 4.33 -3.66
N THR A 103 4.05 3.86 -4.83
CA THR A 103 3.33 4.67 -5.81
C THR A 103 1.98 5.13 -5.28
N LEU A 104 1.24 4.25 -4.59
CA LEU A 104 -0.03 4.60 -3.94
C LEU A 104 0.17 5.63 -2.83
N LEU A 105 1.23 5.49 -2.02
CA LEU A 105 1.58 6.47 -0.99
C LEU A 105 1.91 7.83 -1.63
N VAL A 106 2.66 7.88 -2.73
CA VAL A 106 2.91 9.12 -3.46
C VAL A 106 1.61 9.79 -3.92
N LEU A 107 0.59 9.04 -4.36
CA LEU A 107 -0.72 9.63 -4.70
C LEU A 107 -1.40 10.31 -3.52
N CYS A 108 -1.22 9.81 -2.29
CA CYS A 108 -1.76 10.44 -1.09
C CYS A 108 -1.13 11.81 -0.77
N SER A 109 0.02 12.14 -1.39
CA SER A 109 0.66 13.46 -1.26
C SER A 109 0.11 14.52 -2.22
N ARG A 110 -0.69 14.11 -3.23
CA ARG A 110 -1.27 15.03 -4.22
C ARG A 110 -2.35 15.93 -3.58
N THR A 111 -2.76 16.97 -4.30
CA THR A 111 -3.79 17.92 -3.85
C THR A 111 -5.21 17.48 -4.23
N ASN A 112 -5.35 16.65 -5.26
CA ASN A 112 -6.66 16.22 -5.76
C ASN A 112 -7.23 15.10 -4.87
N LYS A 113 -8.29 15.44 -4.12
CA LYS A 113 -8.96 14.54 -3.17
C LYS A 113 -9.44 13.24 -3.80
N VAL A 114 -9.80 13.20 -5.08
CA VAL A 114 -10.26 11.97 -5.74
C VAL A 114 -9.13 10.94 -5.81
N PHE A 115 -7.92 11.36 -6.18
CA PHE A 115 -6.76 10.48 -6.22
C PHE A 115 -6.37 10.01 -4.81
N ILE A 116 -6.35 10.93 -3.85
CA ILE A 116 -6.03 10.63 -2.45
C ILE A 116 -7.00 9.60 -1.89
N THR A 117 -8.31 9.83 -2.01
CA THR A 117 -9.35 8.92 -1.49
C THR A 117 -9.23 7.52 -2.10
N ARG A 118 -9.03 7.42 -3.42
CA ARG A 118 -8.85 6.12 -4.10
C ARG A 118 -7.58 5.41 -3.65
N ALA A 119 -6.45 6.12 -3.58
CA ALA A 119 -5.19 5.55 -3.14
C ALA A 119 -5.26 5.03 -1.70
N LYS A 120 -5.85 5.81 -0.79
CA LYS A 120 -6.08 5.39 0.61
C LYS A 120 -6.94 4.13 0.70
N ALA A 121 -8.04 4.06 -0.07
CA ALA A 121 -8.90 2.88 -0.11
C ALA A 121 -8.16 1.63 -0.63
N CYS A 122 -7.33 1.80 -1.66
CA CYS A 122 -6.49 0.72 -2.18
C CYS A 122 -5.44 0.26 -1.16
N ILE A 123 -4.76 1.17 -0.47
CA ILE A 123 -3.80 0.83 0.59
C ILE A 123 -4.48 0.05 1.70
N ALA A 124 -5.66 0.49 2.15
CA ALA A 124 -6.44 -0.24 3.15
C ALA A 124 -6.80 -1.65 2.67
N THR A 125 -7.21 -1.80 1.40
CA THR A 125 -7.52 -3.10 0.78
C THR A 125 -6.29 -4.02 0.77
N ILE A 126 -5.12 -3.51 0.38
CA ILE A 126 -3.85 -4.26 0.41
C ILE A 126 -3.56 -4.74 1.84
N ILE A 127 -3.67 -3.85 2.83
CA ILE A 127 -3.40 -4.20 4.23
C ILE A 127 -4.33 -5.33 4.70
N GLN A 128 -5.64 -5.19 4.46
CA GLN A 128 -6.63 -6.18 4.91
C GLN A 128 -6.46 -7.55 4.25
N ASN A 129 -6.13 -7.57 2.96
CA ASN A 129 -6.09 -8.82 2.19
C ASN A 129 -4.76 -9.56 2.32
N THR A 130 -3.65 -8.84 2.52
CA THR A 130 -2.30 -9.42 2.47
C THR A 130 -1.67 -9.62 3.84
N ARG A 131 -2.15 -8.87 4.85
CA ARG A 131 -1.67 -8.88 6.23
C ARG A 131 -0.14 -8.89 6.42
N SER A 132 0.59 -8.33 5.46
CA SER A 132 2.05 -8.43 5.46
C SER A 132 2.70 -7.36 6.33
N ILE A 133 3.46 -7.80 7.34
CA ILE A 133 4.25 -6.90 8.19
C ILE A 133 5.31 -6.09 7.42
N SER A 134 5.66 -6.51 6.19
CA SER A 134 6.58 -5.78 5.32
C SER A 134 6.07 -4.41 4.87
N ILE A 135 4.80 -4.08 5.15
CA ILE A 135 4.19 -2.77 4.87
C ILE A 135 4.70 -1.68 5.82
N LEU A 136 5.01 -2.04 7.08
CA LEU A 136 5.36 -1.06 8.13
C LEU A 136 6.51 -0.10 7.78
N PRO A 137 7.64 -0.53 7.19
CA PRO A 137 8.72 0.38 6.80
C PRO A 137 8.26 1.51 5.87
N TYR A 138 7.37 1.21 4.92
CA TYR A 138 6.86 2.20 3.96
C TYR A 138 5.95 3.23 4.64
N LEU A 139 5.14 2.77 5.60
CA LEU A 139 4.27 3.64 6.38
C LEU A 139 5.09 4.52 7.34
N LEU A 140 6.15 3.99 7.95
CA LEU A 140 7.06 4.76 8.79
C LEU A 140 7.74 5.89 8.02
N ASP A 141 8.21 5.62 6.81
CA ASP A 141 8.82 6.64 5.96
C ASP A 141 7.80 7.71 5.57
N ALA A 142 6.63 7.29 5.09
CA ALA A 142 5.53 8.20 4.72
C ALA A 142 4.99 9.03 5.89
N ALA A 143 5.02 8.51 7.13
CA ALA A 143 4.59 9.24 8.32
C ALA A 143 5.51 10.43 8.67
N LYS A 144 6.69 10.52 8.05
CA LYS A 144 7.65 11.62 8.25
C LYS A 144 7.64 12.63 7.09
N ASP A 145 6.79 12.43 6.09
CA ASP A 145 6.77 13.28 4.90
C ASP A 145 6.26 14.70 5.20
N LYS A 146 6.67 15.68 4.40
CA LYS A 146 6.20 17.07 4.53
C LYS A 146 4.69 17.23 4.27
N SER A 147 4.08 16.36 3.47
CA SER A 147 2.66 16.38 3.14
C SER A 147 1.81 15.85 4.29
N SER A 148 0.99 16.72 4.88
CA SER A 148 0.06 16.33 5.96
C SER A 148 -0.96 15.27 5.52
N SER A 149 -1.35 15.27 4.24
CA SER A 149 -2.24 14.26 3.66
C SER A 149 -1.57 12.89 3.58
N LEU A 150 -0.29 12.84 3.20
CA LEU A 150 0.48 11.59 3.18
C LEU A 150 0.72 11.07 4.60
N ARG A 151 1.12 11.93 5.54
CA ARG A 151 1.27 11.52 6.95
C ARG A 151 -0.03 10.97 7.53
N LEU A 152 -1.17 11.57 7.21
CA LEU A 152 -2.48 11.06 7.61
C LEU A 152 -2.78 9.68 6.99
N ALA A 153 -2.53 9.50 5.68
CA ALA A 153 -2.71 8.21 5.03
C ALA A 153 -1.79 7.12 5.63
N ALA A 154 -0.55 7.48 5.96
CA ALA A 154 0.41 6.59 6.61
C ALA A 154 -0.05 6.18 8.02
N ALA A 155 -0.53 7.14 8.82
CA ALA A 155 -1.07 6.89 10.15
C ALA A 155 -2.29 5.96 10.11
N GLU A 156 -3.25 6.22 9.20
CA GLU A 156 -4.42 5.36 9.03
C GLU A 156 -4.04 3.96 8.56
N GLY A 157 -3.07 3.85 7.64
CA GLY A 157 -2.51 2.56 7.23
C GLY A 157 -1.86 1.82 8.41
N ALA A 158 -1.10 2.51 9.25
CA ALA A 158 -0.45 1.89 10.40
C ALA A 158 -1.45 1.38 11.43
N LEU A 159 -2.50 2.17 11.71
CA LEU A 159 -3.61 1.74 12.55
C LEU A 159 -4.32 0.51 11.96
N ALA A 160 -4.53 0.49 10.64
CA ALA A 160 -5.13 -0.66 9.96
C ALA A 160 -4.26 -1.91 10.11
N CYS A 161 -2.92 -1.80 10.01
CA CYS A 161 -2.01 -2.92 10.27
C CYS A 161 -2.17 -3.45 11.70
N LEU A 162 -2.12 -2.57 12.71
CA LEU A 162 -2.25 -2.96 14.12
C LEU A 162 -3.59 -3.65 14.42
N ASN A 163 -4.67 -3.21 13.78
CA ASN A 163 -5.99 -3.79 13.98
C ASN A 163 -6.23 -5.11 13.22
N SER A 164 -5.39 -5.47 12.24
CA SER A 164 -5.67 -6.59 11.32
C SER A 164 -4.60 -7.68 11.27
N PHE A 165 -3.37 -7.42 11.72
CA PHE A 165 -2.27 -8.39 11.68
C PHE A 165 -2.20 -9.16 13.00
N ASN A 166 -1.46 -10.28 13.01
CA ASN A 166 -1.35 -11.08 14.22
C ASN A 166 -0.38 -10.41 15.22
N PRO A 167 -0.68 -10.37 16.52
CA PRO A 167 0.20 -9.76 17.53
C PRO A 167 1.68 -10.23 17.47
N PRO A 168 1.98 -11.53 17.27
CA PRO A 168 3.36 -12.01 17.17
C PRO A 168 4.18 -11.41 16.01
N ASP A 169 3.52 -10.91 14.95
CA ASP A 169 4.21 -10.30 13.82
C ASP A 169 4.92 -8.99 14.23
N PHE A 170 4.40 -8.31 15.26
CA PHE A 170 4.95 -7.06 15.78
C PHE A 170 6.02 -7.26 16.86
N GLU A 171 6.10 -8.43 17.50
CA GLU A 171 6.99 -8.65 18.64
C GLU A 171 8.47 -8.66 18.27
N LYS A 172 8.79 -8.95 16.99
CA LYS A 172 10.17 -8.90 16.50
C LYS A 172 10.72 -7.48 16.62
N GLU A 173 11.89 -7.35 17.25
CA GLU A 173 12.50 -6.05 17.61
C GLU A 173 12.48 -5.00 16.48
N PRO A 174 12.81 -5.31 15.20
CA PRO A 174 12.73 -4.32 14.12
C PRO A 174 11.29 -3.83 13.85
N ARG A 175 10.30 -4.70 13.96
CA ARG A 175 8.88 -4.40 13.67
C ARG A 175 8.27 -3.56 14.78
N ALA A 176 8.56 -3.89 16.03
CA ALA A 176 8.15 -3.07 17.15
C ALA A 176 8.73 -1.65 17.06
N ARG A 177 10.02 -1.51 16.69
CA ARG A 177 10.66 -0.21 16.48
C ARG A 177 10.02 0.59 15.34
N GLU A 178 9.53 -0.06 14.30
CA GLU A 178 8.81 0.61 13.22
C GLU A 178 7.49 1.20 13.72
N VAL A 179 6.72 0.46 14.51
CA VAL A 179 5.48 0.94 15.15
C VAL A 179 5.77 2.10 16.11
N GLU A 180 6.75 1.93 17.00
CA GLU A 180 7.22 2.96 17.94
C GLU A 180 7.68 4.24 17.23
N GLY A 181 8.36 4.08 16.08
CA GLY A 181 8.79 5.18 15.22
C GLY A 181 7.62 5.90 14.55
N ILE A 182 6.58 5.16 14.13
CA ILE A 182 5.35 5.74 13.59
C ILE A 182 4.65 6.55 14.67
N ILE A 183 4.46 5.99 15.87
CA ILE A 183 3.84 6.68 17.02
C ILE A 183 4.55 8.00 17.29
N ARG A 184 5.89 7.99 17.32
CA ARG A 184 6.68 9.20 17.54
C ARG A 184 6.46 10.25 16.44
N ALA A 185 6.41 9.84 15.18
CA ALA A 185 6.21 10.76 14.07
C ALA A 185 4.83 11.44 14.11
N VAL A 186 3.80 10.74 14.58
CA VAL A 186 2.40 11.22 14.50
C VAL A 186 1.87 11.83 15.81
N ALA A 187 2.49 11.55 16.96
CA ALA A 187 2.00 11.98 18.27
C ALA A 187 1.97 13.51 18.42
N THR A 188 3.02 14.18 17.93
CA THR A 188 3.20 15.64 18.01
C THR A 188 2.99 16.33 16.65
N ASP A 189 2.36 15.65 15.68
CA ASP A 189 2.15 16.19 14.34
C ASP A 189 1.42 17.54 14.39
N ALA A 190 1.79 18.49 13.52
CA ALA A 190 1.09 19.77 13.41
C ALA A 190 -0.41 19.62 13.07
N ASN A 191 -0.78 18.59 12.29
CA ASN A 191 -2.16 18.31 11.91
C ASN A 191 -2.91 17.54 13.01
N ALA A 192 -4.03 18.09 13.49
CA ALA A 192 -4.85 17.50 14.54
C ALA A 192 -5.45 16.13 14.18
N ASP A 193 -5.77 15.89 12.90
CA ASP A 193 -6.30 14.61 12.44
C ASP A 193 -5.23 13.52 12.51
N VAL A 194 -3.98 13.85 12.17
CA VAL A 194 -2.85 12.92 12.30
C VAL A 194 -2.63 12.57 13.77
N ARG A 195 -2.63 13.56 14.67
CA ARG A 195 -2.53 13.31 16.12
C ARG A 195 -3.68 12.45 16.64
N LYS A 196 -4.89 12.63 16.11
CA LYS A 196 -6.07 11.83 16.48
C LYS A 196 -5.87 10.36 16.16
N ILE A 197 -5.39 10.04 14.96
CA ILE A 197 -5.05 8.67 14.58
C ILE A 197 -3.85 8.16 15.39
N GLY A 198 -2.85 9.02 15.63
CA GLY A 198 -1.70 8.70 16.48
C GLY A 198 -2.06 8.19 17.88
N ARG A 199 -3.06 8.81 18.53
CA ARG A 199 -3.58 8.31 19.81
C ARG A 199 -4.18 6.92 19.67
N GLN A 200 -4.93 6.65 18.60
CA GLN A 200 -5.52 5.31 18.36
C GLN A 200 -4.43 4.25 18.11
N ILE A 201 -3.37 4.60 17.38
CA ILE A 201 -2.20 3.73 17.18
C ILE A 201 -1.56 3.40 18.53
N PHE A 202 -1.37 4.39 19.40
CA PHE A 202 -0.81 4.17 20.73
C PHE A 202 -1.69 3.27 21.60
N GLU A 203 -3.02 3.44 21.57
CA GLU A 203 -3.94 2.55 22.27
C GLU A 203 -3.83 1.10 21.78
N ALA A 204 -3.80 0.89 20.46
CA ALA A 204 -3.62 -0.44 19.87
C ALA A 204 -2.24 -1.04 20.25
N TYR A 205 -1.18 -0.22 20.21
CA TYR A 205 0.16 -0.62 20.61
C TYR A 205 0.24 -1.11 22.07
N LYS A 206 -0.45 -0.43 23.00
CA LYS A 206 -0.49 -0.87 24.42
C LYS A 206 -1.11 -2.25 24.58
N VAL A 207 -2.11 -2.56 23.78
CA VAL A 207 -2.78 -3.87 23.81
C VAL A 207 -1.89 -4.95 23.17
N LEU A 208 -1.25 -4.65 22.04
CA LEU A 208 -0.48 -5.62 21.26
C LEU A 208 0.91 -5.89 21.85
N LEU A 209 1.57 -4.88 22.40
CA LEU A 209 2.95 -4.94 22.87
C LEU A 209 3.10 -4.42 24.32
N PRO A 210 2.31 -4.93 25.30
CA PRO A 210 2.25 -4.37 26.65
C PRO A 210 3.62 -4.34 27.35
N LYS A 211 4.46 -5.37 27.14
CA LYS A 211 5.80 -5.47 27.73
C LYS A 211 6.78 -4.40 27.24
N ARG A 212 6.47 -3.73 26.11
CA ARG A 212 7.32 -2.69 25.53
C ARG A 212 6.86 -1.28 25.89
N VAL A 213 5.64 -1.13 26.42
CA VAL A 213 5.04 0.17 26.73
C VAL A 213 5.87 0.91 27.77
N GLU A 214 6.24 0.26 28.87
CA GLU A 214 7.02 0.88 29.95
C GLU A 214 8.35 1.44 29.42
N ARG A 215 9.08 0.64 28.65
CA ARG A 215 10.34 1.06 28.00
C ARG A 215 10.13 2.23 27.05
N TYR A 216 9.05 2.20 26.26
CA TYR A 216 8.77 3.24 25.28
C TYR A 216 8.38 4.57 25.93
N VAL A 217 7.51 4.53 26.95
CA VAL A 217 7.04 5.72 27.68
C VAL A 217 8.20 6.40 28.41
N LEU A 218 9.07 5.64 29.07
CA LEU A 218 10.26 6.18 29.75
C LEU A 218 11.18 6.95 28.78
N LEU A 219 11.44 6.37 27.60
CA LEU A 219 12.23 7.02 26.55
C LEU A 219 11.55 8.26 25.98
N TYR A 220 10.21 8.32 25.96
CA TYR A 220 9.48 9.48 25.46
C TYR A 220 9.49 10.62 26.48
N THR A 221 9.28 10.32 27.76
CA THR A 221 9.38 11.31 28.84
C THR A 221 10.78 11.89 28.97
N GLU A 222 11.83 11.08 28.81
CA GLU A 222 13.23 11.57 28.84
C GLU A 222 13.56 12.52 27.66
N LEU A 223 12.93 12.32 26.49
CA LEU A 223 13.11 13.21 25.33
C LEU A 223 12.38 14.55 25.52
N ASP A 224 11.20 14.57 26.15
CA ASP A 224 10.46 15.80 26.46
C ASP A 224 11.18 16.68 27.50
N PHE A 225 12.03 16.11 28.37
CA PHE A 225 12.88 16.86 29.33
C PHE A 225 14.25 17.25 28.78
N ALA A 226 14.67 16.70 27.63
CA ALA A 226 15.94 17.05 27.00
C ALA A 226 15.82 18.26 26.05
N GLU A 227 14.60 18.72 25.75
CA GLU A 227 14.31 19.88 24.91
C GLU A 227 13.84 21.13 25.69
N THR A 228 13.97 21.14 27.02
CA THR A 228 13.75 22.32 27.90
C THR A 228 15.01 22.73 28.63
#